data_AF-A0A2M9L9J1-F1
#
_entry.id   AF-A0A2M9L9J1-F1
#
_cell.length_a   1.000
_cell.length_b   1.000
_cell.length_c   1.000
_cell.angle_alpha   90.00
_cell.angle_beta   90.00
_cell.angle_gamma   90.00
#
_symmetry.space_group_name_H-M   'P 1'
#
loop_
_entity.id
_entity.type
_entity.pdbx_description
1 polymer ?
#
loop_
_entity_poly.entity_id
_entity_poly.type
_entity_poly.pdbx_seq_one_letter_code
_entity_poly.pdbx_strand_id
1 'polypeptide(L)'
;MADTWRQLQPLRVAPAWAIDMNSLYAVDPSPDTMEWFYGSVLISGHLAHNGLCFDARWEPEGDPDGCYQVDFLQLAGFPRKGTATGVHAWLGTWTTRSRTELVAVLEEFMFTRNPPSGIVPPPPAQ
;
A
#
# COMPACT_ATOMS: atom_id res chain seq x y z
N MET A 1 -17.70 -19.26 -6.80
CA MET A 1 -16.84 -18.09 -7.06
C MET A 1 -15.41 -18.57 -7.27
N ALA A 2 -15.05 -19.05 -8.48
CA ALA A 2 -13.79 -19.78 -8.69
C ALA A 2 -12.67 -18.94 -9.36
N ASP A 3 -12.97 -17.74 -9.87
CA ASP A 3 -12.04 -16.98 -10.71
C ASP A 3 -11.96 -15.48 -10.37
N THR A 4 -12.42 -15.05 -9.18
CA THR A 4 -12.38 -13.63 -8.77
C THR A 4 -10.96 -13.06 -8.74
N TRP A 5 -9.95 -13.91 -8.51
CA TRP A 5 -8.53 -13.54 -8.61
C TRP A 5 -8.13 -12.98 -9.99
N ARG A 6 -8.86 -13.30 -11.07
CA ARG A 6 -8.63 -12.75 -12.41
C ARG A 6 -9.07 -11.30 -12.55
N GLN A 7 -9.85 -10.79 -11.59
CA GLN A 7 -10.36 -9.43 -11.57
C GLN A 7 -9.47 -8.50 -10.74
N LEU A 8 -8.35 -9.00 -10.19
CA LEU A 8 -7.38 -8.16 -9.49
C LEU A 8 -6.72 -7.15 -10.43
N GLN A 9 -6.31 -6.01 -9.88
CA GLN A 9 -5.49 -5.03 -10.56
C GLN A 9 -4.22 -5.69 -11.11
N PRO A 10 -3.91 -5.55 -12.40
CA PRO A 10 -2.56 -5.78 -12.87
C PRO A 10 -1.58 -4.84 -12.14
N LEU A 11 -0.53 -5.42 -11.56
CA LEU A 11 0.54 -4.69 -10.88
C LEU A 11 1.89 -5.33 -11.22
N ARG A 12 2.85 -4.53 -11.68
CA ARG A 12 4.24 -4.97 -11.85
C ARG A 12 4.93 -4.98 -10.50
N VAL A 13 5.42 -6.14 -10.09
CA VAL A 13 6.16 -6.29 -8.83
C VAL A 13 7.67 -6.23 -9.13
N ALA A 14 8.37 -5.29 -8.51
CA ALA A 14 9.81 -5.17 -8.69
C ALA A 14 10.54 -6.36 -8.01
N PRO A 15 11.75 -6.72 -8.47
CA PRO A 15 12.49 -7.84 -7.90
C PRO A 15 12.68 -7.71 -6.38
N ALA A 16 12.57 -8.85 -5.69
CA ALA A 16 12.71 -8.98 -4.24
C ALA A 16 11.60 -8.33 -3.38
N TRP A 17 10.57 -7.75 -3.99
CA TRP A 17 9.33 -7.39 -3.28
C TRP A 17 8.44 -8.61 -3.11
N ALA A 18 7.85 -8.74 -1.94
CA ALA A 18 6.76 -9.65 -1.66
C ALA A 18 5.47 -8.85 -1.50
N ILE A 19 4.36 -9.38 -2.02
CA ILE A 19 3.02 -8.85 -1.80
C ILE A 19 2.38 -9.69 -0.69
N ASP A 20 2.00 -9.05 0.40
CA ASP A 20 1.51 -9.71 1.62
C ASP A 20 -0.01 -9.87 1.60
N MET A 21 -0.71 -8.83 1.14
CA MET A 21 -2.15 -8.82 0.92
C MET A 21 -2.46 -8.24 -0.46
N ASN A 22 -3.45 -8.81 -1.15
CA ASN A 22 -3.94 -8.25 -2.41
C ASN A 22 -5.44 -8.51 -2.59
N SER A 23 -6.21 -7.48 -2.28
CA SER A 23 -7.64 -7.32 -2.51
C SER A 23 -7.93 -6.13 -3.44
N LEU A 24 -6.90 -5.60 -4.14
CA LEU A 24 -7.06 -4.49 -5.06
C LEU A 24 -7.65 -5.02 -6.37
N TYR A 25 -8.96 -4.87 -6.53
CA TYR A 25 -9.66 -5.25 -7.77
C TYR A 25 -9.51 -4.16 -8.85
N ALA A 26 -9.58 -4.57 -10.12
CA ALA A 26 -9.57 -3.68 -11.28
C ALA A 26 -10.94 -2.99 -11.49
N VAL A 27 -11.53 -2.50 -10.40
CA VAL A 27 -12.85 -1.86 -10.32
C VAL A 27 -12.67 -0.57 -9.54
N ASP A 28 -13.27 0.51 -10.04
CA ASP A 28 -13.21 1.79 -9.35
C ASP A 28 -14.27 1.86 -8.24
N PRO A 29 -13.98 2.51 -7.11
CA PRO A 29 -14.94 2.66 -6.02
C PRO A 29 -16.15 3.47 -6.47
N SER A 30 -17.34 2.94 -6.23
CA SER A 30 -18.62 3.57 -6.51
C SER A 30 -19.66 3.13 -5.48
N PRO A 31 -20.82 3.80 -5.40
CA PRO A 31 -21.90 3.36 -4.52
C PRO A 31 -22.28 1.88 -4.71
N ASP A 32 -22.21 1.37 -5.96
CA ASP A 32 -22.58 -0.01 -6.30
C ASP A 32 -21.52 -1.05 -5.89
N THR A 33 -20.27 -0.62 -5.71
CA THR A 33 -19.16 -1.52 -5.35
C THR A 33 -18.84 -1.47 -3.86
N MET A 34 -19.29 -0.43 -3.17
CA MET A 34 -18.87 -0.12 -1.81
C MET A 34 -19.33 -1.15 -0.76
N GLU A 35 -20.41 -1.90 -1.05
CA GLU A 35 -20.88 -2.98 -0.19
C GLU A 35 -19.86 -4.12 -0.01
N TRP A 36 -18.96 -4.30 -0.99
CA TRP A 36 -17.91 -5.34 -0.95
C TRP A 36 -16.49 -4.78 -1.10
N PHE A 37 -16.35 -3.50 -1.42
CA PHE A 37 -15.09 -2.77 -1.42
C PHE A 37 -14.69 -2.38 0.00
N TYR A 38 -14.61 -3.38 0.88
CA TYR A 38 -14.20 -3.25 2.28
C TYR A 38 -12.83 -3.90 2.48
N GLY A 39 -12.06 -3.34 3.41
CA GLY A 39 -10.72 -3.83 3.68
C GLY A 39 -9.87 -2.77 4.37
N SER A 40 -9.42 -3.11 5.57
CA SER A 40 -8.41 -2.32 6.30
C SER A 40 -7.14 -2.09 5.48
N VAL A 41 -6.84 -3.02 4.55
CA VAL A 41 -5.75 -2.92 3.56
C VAL A 41 -6.20 -3.58 2.25
N LEU A 42 -6.13 -2.82 1.15
CA LEU A 42 -6.39 -3.30 -0.20
C LEU A 42 -5.18 -3.99 -0.81
N ILE A 43 -3.99 -3.44 -0.64
CA ILE A 43 -2.75 -4.08 -1.06
C ILE A 43 -1.60 -3.65 -0.17
N SER A 44 -0.76 -4.60 0.20
CA SER A 44 0.46 -4.35 0.95
C SER A 44 1.63 -5.15 0.39
N GLY A 45 2.82 -4.62 0.56
CA GLY A 45 4.03 -5.32 0.17
C GLY A 45 5.26 -4.80 0.91
N HIS A 46 6.27 -5.66 0.96
CA HIS A 46 7.52 -5.36 1.64
C HIS A 46 8.75 -5.84 0.87
N LEU A 47 9.88 -5.18 1.14
CA LEU A 47 11.20 -5.52 0.64
C LEU A 47 12.05 -6.09 1.78
N ALA A 48 12.09 -7.41 1.90
CA ALA A 48 12.59 -8.13 3.09
C ALA A 48 14.00 -7.72 3.56
N HIS A 49 14.91 -7.36 2.65
CA HIS A 49 16.29 -7.00 2.99
C HIS A 49 16.47 -5.53 3.41
N ASN A 50 15.62 -4.64 2.90
CA ASN A 50 15.72 -3.22 3.19
C ASN A 50 14.75 -2.81 4.30
N GLY A 51 13.64 -3.54 4.50
CA GLY A 51 12.60 -3.20 5.46
C GLY A 51 11.57 -2.18 4.94
N LEU A 52 11.70 -1.71 3.69
CA LEU A 52 10.69 -0.85 3.08
C LEU A 52 9.38 -1.62 2.92
N CYS A 53 8.27 -0.97 3.23
CA CYS A 53 6.94 -1.49 2.98
C CYS A 53 5.96 -0.38 2.61
N PHE A 54 4.84 -0.78 2.02
CA PHE A 54 3.71 0.09 1.76
C PHE A 54 2.41 -0.63 2.15
N ASP A 55 1.45 0.15 2.63
CA ASP A 55 0.09 -0.30 2.89
C ASP A 55 -0.89 0.66 2.21
N ALA A 56 -1.66 0.16 1.25
CA ALA A 56 -2.69 0.94 0.55
C ALA A 56 -4.09 0.52 1.02
N ARG A 57 -4.93 1.50 1.31
CA ARG A 57 -6.32 1.32 1.76
C ARG A 57 -7.23 2.38 1.14
N TRP A 58 -8.54 2.22 1.29
CA TRP A 58 -9.52 3.22 0.90
C TRP A 58 -10.12 3.87 2.15
N GLU A 59 -10.06 5.20 2.22
CA GLU A 59 -10.51 5.96 3.38
C GLU A 59 -11.34 7.19 2.97
N PRO A 60 -12.46 7.47 3.65
CA PRO A 60 -13.07 6.64 4.70
C PRO A 60 -13.58 5.30 4.17
N GLU A 61 -13.45 4.24 4.97
CA GLU A 61 -14.03 2.94 4.61
C GLU A 61 -15.55 3.06 4.39
N GLY A 62 -16.04 2.46 3.31
CA GLY A 62 -17.47 2.49 2.98
C GLY A 62 -17.98 3.79 2.35
N ASP A 63 -17.10 4.79 2.13
CA ASP A 63 -17.46 6.07 1.52
C ASP A 63 -17.10 6.09 0.01
N PRO A 64 -18.06 6.16 -0.92
CA PRO A 64 -17.80 6.33 -2.35
C PRO A 64 -17.00 7.58 -2.71
N ASP A 65 -17.07 8.63 -1.87
CA ASP A 65 -16.35 9.88 -2.06
C ASP A 65 -14.98 9.89 -1.34
N GLY A 66 -14.57 8.74 -0.81
CA GLY A 66 -13.25 8.52 -0.20
C GLY A 66 -12.09 8.64 -1.18
N CYS A 67 -10.93 8.15 -0.75
CA CYS A 67 -9.72 8.12 -1.57
C CYS A 67 -8.81 6.97 -1.13
N TYR A 68 -7.94 6.55 -2.05
CA TYR A 68 -6.82 5.70 -1.69
C TYR A 68 -5.86 6.47 -0.80
N GLN A 69 -5.45 5.85 0.30
CA GLN A 69 -4.34 6.29 1.13
C GLN A 69 -3.25 5.22 1.08
N VAL A 70 -2.00 5.64 0.89
CA VAL A 70 -0.84 4.76 0.88
C VAL A 70 0.12 5.24 1.94
N ASP A 71 0.34 4.41 2.95
CA ASP A 71 1.37 4.66 3.95
C ASP A 71 2.66 3.97 3.51
N PHE A 72 3.74 4.75 3.47
CA PHE A 72 5.08 4.24 3.21
C PHE A 72 5.82 4.13 4.54
N LEU A 73 6.34 2.96 4.84
CA LEU A 73 7.06 2.72 6.08
C LEU A 73 8.40 2.03 5.82
N GLN A 74 9.26 2.18 6.81
CA GLN A 74 10.57 1.57 6.88
C GLN A 74 10.63 0.80 8.19
N LEU A 75 10.46 -0.52 8.09
CA LEU A 75 10.69 -1.45 9.18
C LEU A 75 12.20 -1.49 9.46
N ALA A 76 12.55 -1.61 10.74
CA ALA A 76 13.91 -1.96 11.10
C ALA A 76 14.22 -3.35 10.53
N GLY A 77 15.36 -3.48 9.85
CA GLY A 77 15.75 -4.74 9.22
C GLY A 77 15.72 -5.90 10.23
N PHE A 78 15.38 -7.10 9.75
CA PHE A 78 15.52 -8.32 10.54
C PHE A 78 17.00 -8.52 10.90
N PRO A 79 17.39 -8.44 12.18
CA PRO A 79 18.79 -8.66 12.55
C PRO A 79 19.17 -10.10 12.24
N ARG A 80 20.32 -10.31 11.59
CA ARG A 80 21.03 -11.59 11.64
C ARG A 80 21.43 -11.83 13.10
N LYS A 81 20.59 -12.56 13.86
CA LYS A 81 20.66 -12.81 15.31
C LYS A 81 20.06 -11.70 16.21
N GLY A 82 18.78 -11.87 16.54
CA GLY A 82 18.37 -11.96 17.94
C GLY A 82 18.07 -10.69 18.73
N THR A 83 18.10 -9.49 18.15
CA THR A 83 17.55 -8.29 18.84
C THR A 83 17.01 -7.30 17.83
N ALA A 84 15.68 -7.24 17.67
CA ALA A 84 15.02 -6.20 16.90
C ALA A 84 15.18 -4.86 17.64
N THR A 85 16.24 -4.13 17.30
CA THR A 85 16.45 -2.75 17.75
C THR A 85 16.39 -1.85 16.53
N GLY A 86 15.22 -1.33 16.21
CA GLY A 86 15.14 -0.24 15.26
C GLY A 86 13.73 0.30 15.15
N VAL A 87 13.67 1.61 15.07
CA VAL A 87 12.44 2.39 14.99
C VAL A 87 11.71 2.03 13.69
N HIS A 88 10.42 1.70 13.79
CA HIS A 88 9.52 1.75 12.64
C HIS A 88 9.42 3.22 12.20
N ALA A 89 10.03 3.56 11.07
CA ALA A 89 9.97 4.92 10.55
C ALA A 89 8.82 5.03 9.55
N TRP A 90 7.77 5.74 9.92
CA TRP A 90 6.74 6.16 8.98
C TRP A 90 7.33 7.24 8.08
N LEU A 91 7.44 6.94 6.79
CA LEU A 91 8.02 7.85 5.80
C LEU A 91 7.03 8.94 5.40
N GLY A 92 5.77 8.55 5.20
CA GLY A 92 4.66 9.47 4.97
C GLY A 92 3.46 8.78 4.34
N THR A 93 2.37 9.54 4.22
CA THR A 93 1.13 9.10 3.58
C THR A 93 0.90 9.86 2.29
N TRP A 94 0.59 9.16 1.22
CA TRP A 94 0.17 9.75 -0.05
C TRP A 94 -1.28 9.37 -0.35
N THR A 95 -2.02 10.25 -1.04
CA THR A 95 -3.43 10.00 -1.34
C THR A 95 -3.76 10.25 -2.82
N THR A 96 -4.74 9.51 -3.34
CA THR A 96 -5.31 9.71 -4.67
C THR A 96 -6.73 9.16 -4.76
N ARG A 97 -7.53 9.66 -5.70
CA ARG A 97 -8.81 9.03 -6.09
C ARG A 97 -8.69 8.13 -7.33
N SER A 98 -7.53 8.09 -7.96
CA SER A 98 -7.30 7.35 -9.20
C SER A 98 -6.60 6.03 -8.92
N ARG A 99 -7.28 4.91 -9.20
CA ARG A 99 -6.69 3.57 -9.13
C ARG A 99 -5.47 3.45 -10.05
N THR A 100 -5.48 4.09 -11.22
CA THR A 100 -4.34 4.06 -12.15
C THR A 100 -3.14 4.81 -11.58
N GLU A 101 -3.36 5.94 -10.90
CA GLU A 101 -2.28 6.66 -10.22
C GLU A 101 -1.74 5.86 -9.04
N LEU A 102 -2.62 5.22 -8.25
CA LEU A 102 -2.20 4.31 -7.18
C LEU A 102 -1.24 3.24 -7.71
N VAL A 103 -1.63 2.56 -8.79
CA VAL A 103 -0.80 1.51 -9.40
C VAL A 103 0.53 2.08 -9.87
N ALA A 104 0.53 3.22 -10.56
CA ALA A 104 1.75 3.85 -11.03
C ALA A 104 2.71 4.20 -9.87
N VAL A 105 2.18 4.75 -8.77
CA VAL A 105 2.95 5.10 -7.57
C VAL A 105 3.51 3.86 -6.87
N LEU A 106 2.72 2.78 -6.74
CA LEU A 106 3.21 1.53 -6.14
C LEU A 106 4.31 0.90 -6.99
N GLU A 107 4.14 0.86 -8.31
CA GLU A 107 5.18 0.39 -9.23
C GLU A 107 6.43 1.25 -9.10
N GLU A 108 6.31 2.58 -9.18
CA GLU A 108 7.44 3.50 -9.05
C GLU A 108 8.15 3.34 -7.71
N PHE A 109 7.42 3.25 -6.59
CA PHE A 109 8.00 3.02 -5.27
C PHE A 109 8.75 1.70 -5.21
N MET A 110 8.18 0.61 -5.74
CA MET A 110 8.83 -0.70 -5.74
C MET A 110 10.13 -0.70 -6.58
N PHE A 111 10.14 -0.02 -7.73
CA PHE A 111 11.31 0.02 -8.62
C PHE A 111 12.38 1.05 -8.20
N THR A 112 11.99 2.18 -7.62
CA THR A 112 12.91 3.28 -7.26
C THR A 112 13.29 3.31 -5.79
N ARG A 113 12.47 2.70 -4.91
CA ARG A 113 12.59 2.72 -3.46
C ARG A 113 12.43 4.11 -2.83
N ASN A 114 11.91 5.06 -3.61
CA ASN A 114 11.68 6.44 -3.18
C ASN A 114 10.17 6.69 -3.08
N PRO A 115 9.66 7.18 -1.93
CA PRO A 115 8.28 7.60 -1.84
C PRO A 115 7.95 8.69 -2.88
N PRO A 116 6.69 8.80 -3.34
CA PRO A 116 6.29 9.82 -4.28
C PRO A 116 6.39 11.22 -3.66
N SER A 117 6.46 12.25 -4.50
CA SER A 117 6.30 13.63 -4.04
C SER A 117 4.90 13.85 -3.45
N GLY A 118 4.79 14.71 -2.43
CA GLY A 118 3.50 15.04 -1.82
C GLY A 118 3.07 14.08 -0.71
N ILE A 119 3.95 13.18 -0.26
CA ILE A 119 3.72 12.46 0.99
C ILE A 119 3.60 13.45 2.17
N VAL A 120 2.59 13.24 3.01
CA VAL A 120 2.41 13.95 4.27
C VAL A 120 3.14 13.17 5.37
N PRO A 121 4.14 13.76 6.05
CA PRO A 121 4.83 13.07 7.14
C PRO A 121 3.86 12.78 8.30
N PRO A 122 4.17 11.78 9.15
CA PRO A 122 3.35 11.52 10.32
C PRO A 122 3.36 12.76 11.23
N PRO A 123 2.26 13.05 11.94
CA PRO A 123 2.26 14.10 12.95
C PRO A 123 3.36 13.81 14.00
N PRO A 124 4.04 14.85 14.53
CA PRO A 124 5.05 14.66 15.56
C PRO A 124 4.45 13.92 16.76
N ALA A 125 5.19 12.95 17.30
CA ALA A 125 4.78 12.22 18.49
C ALA A 125 4.52 13.19 19.65
N GLN A 126 3.33 13.10 20.26
CA GLN A 126 2.95 13.86 21.46
C GLN A 126 3.61 13.28 22.71
#